data_AF-A0A496QBT1-F1
#
_entry.id   AF-A0A496QBT1-F1
#
_cell.length_a   1.000
_cell.length_b   1.000
_cell.length_c   1.000
_cell.angle_alpha   90.00
_cell.angle_beta   90.00
_cell.angle_gamma   90.00
#
_symmetry.space_group_name_H-M   'P 1'
#
loop_
_entity.id
_entity.type
_entity.pdbx_description
1 polymer ?
#
loop_
_entity_poly.entity_id
_entity_poly.type
_entity_poly.pdbx_seq_one_letter_code
_entity_poly.pdbx_strand_id
1 'polypeptide(L)' 'MLRTEIFSGRFYAGFPEELRKQIEACFLHKIGPGELPGPVVKKLDRNVGLISPHAGYIYSGPVA' A
#
# COMPACT_ATOMS: atom_id res chain seq x y z
N MET A 1 5.49 14.80 -20.40
CA MET A 1 6.29 13.56 -20.35
C MET A 1 5.62 12.62 -19.37
N LEU A 2 5.28 11.40 -19.78
CA LEU A 2 4.72 10.37 -18.89
C LEU A 2 5.87 9.62 -18.23
N ARG A 3 5.81 9.43 -16.90
CA ARG A 3 6.77 8.61 -16.16
C ARG A 3 6.23 7.19 -16.06
N THR A 4 7.04 6.21 -16.45
CA THR A 4 6.72 4.79 -16.33
C THR A 4 7.14 4.21 -14.97
N GLU A 5 6.48 3.12 -14.60
CA GLU A 5 6.60 2.38 -13.36
C GLU A 5 7.84 1.47 -13.31
N ILE A 6 9.03 2.07 -13.22
CA ILE A 6 10.33 1.37 -13.30
C ILE A 6 10.58 0.25 -12.25
N PHE A 7 9.79 0.19 -11.17
CA PHE A 7 9.91 -0.84 -10.11
C PHE A 7 8.76 -1.86 -10.10
N SER A 8 7.82 -1.74 -11.04
CA SER A 8 6.73 -2.69 -11.25
C SER A 8 7.30 -4.09 -11.54
N GLY A 9 6.75 -5.11 -10.87
CA GLY A 9 7.25 -6.48 -10.94
C GLY A 9 8.57 -6.73 -10.22
N ARG A 10 9.10 -5.74 -9.48
CA ARG A 10 10.33 -5.87 -8.66
C ARG A 10 10.05 -5.56 -7.19
N PHE A 11 9.56 -4.37 -6.89
CA PHE A 11 9.30 -3.93 -5.51
C PHE A 11 7.87 -4.25 -5.07
N TYR A 12 6.96 -4.31 -6.03
CA TYR A 12 5.56 -4.65 -5.87
C TYR A 12 5.09 -5.41 -7.12
N ALA A 13 3.93 -6.08 -7.03
CA ALA A 13 3.41 -6.90 -8.11
C ALA A 13 3.16 -6.07 -9.38
N GLY A 14 3.55 -6.59 -10.53
CA GLY A 14 3.56 -5.83 -11.79
C GLY A 14 2.22 -5.76 -12.52
N PHE A 15 1.23 -6.53 -12.06
CA PHE A 15 -0.10 -6.58 -12.66
C PHE A 15 -1.15 -6.03 -11.70
N PRO A 16 -2.17 -5.30 -12.18
CA PRO A 16 -3.14 -4.63 -11.32
C PRO A 16 -3.85 -5.56 -10.32
N GLU A 17 -4.31 -6.73 -10.77
CA GLU A 17 -5.05 -7.66 -9.89
C GLU A 17 -4.15 -8.27 -8.82
N GLU A 18 -2.90 -8.59 -9.17
CA GLU A 18 -1.93 -9.13 -8.22
C GLU A 18 -1.45 -8.04 -7.24
N LEU A 19 -1.35 -6.79 -7.68
CA LEU A 19 -1.04 -5.67 -6.82
C LEU A 19 -2.16 -5.41 -5.80
N ARG A 20 -3.43 -5.50 -6.22
CA ARG A 20 -4.57 -5.39 -5.29
C ARG A 20 -4.52 -6.47 -4.22
N LYS A 21 -4.37 -7.73 -4.62
CA LYS A 21 -4.21 -8.85 -3.67
C LYS A 21 -3.02 -8.66 -2.75
N GLN A 22 -1.90 -8.18 -3.27
CA GLN A 22 -0.70 -7.91 -2.46
C GLN A 22 -0.96 -6.81 -1.42
N ILE A 23 -1.67 -5.74 -1.79
CA ILE A 23 -2.05 -4.67 -0.87
C ILE A 23 -3.03 -5.18 0.18
N GLU A 24 -4.07 -5.93 -0.20
CA GLU A 24 -5.00 -6.57 0.73
C GLU A 24 -4.27 -7.49 1.72
N ALA A 25 -3.31 -8.28 1.23
CA ALA A 25 -2.47 -9.12 2.08
C ALA A 25 -1.61 -8.30 3.06
N CYS A 26 -1.15 -7.10 2.68
CA CYS A 26 -0.44 -6.20 3.59
C CYS A 26 -1.37 -5.71 4.72
N PHE A 27 -2.61 -5.32 4.38
CA PHE A 27 -3.62 -4.94 5.37
C PHE A 27 -3.93 -6.08 6.35
N LEU A 28 -4.11 -7.30 5.84
CA LEU A 28 -4.46 -8.48 6.62
C LEU A 28 -3.26 -9.17 7.30
N HIS A 29 -2.05 -8.66 7.10
CA HIS A 29 -0.85 -9.27 7.67
C HIS A 29 -0.81 -9.10 9.19
N LYS A 30 -0.20 -10.07 9.90
CA LYS A 30 -0.11 -10.10 11.38
C LYS A 30 0.55 -8.86 12.04
N ILE A 31 1.35 -8.10 11.30
CA ILE A 31 1.97 -6.84 11.76
C ILE A 31 1.44 -5.60 11.03
N GLY A 32 0.42 -5.77 10.18
CA GLY A 32 -0.33 -4.68 9.60
C GLY A 32 -1.62 -4.42 10.38
N PRO A 33 -2.56 -3.67 9.81
CA PRO A 33 -3.84 -3.33 10.43
C PRO A 33 -4.67 -4.55 10.89
N GLY A 34 -4.53 -5.70 10.24
CA GLY A 34 -5.29 -6.92 10.52
C GLY A 34 -6.69 -6.95 9.87
N GLU A 35 -7.11 -5.86 9.23
CA GLU A 35 -8.41 -5.72 8.58
C GLU A 35 -8.31 -4.83 7.33
N LEU A 36 -9.29 -4.96 6.42
CA LEU A 36 -9.39 -4.09 5.27
C LEU A 36 -9.97 -2.72 5.67
N PRO A 37 -9.54 -1.62 5.03
CA PRO A 37 -10.05 -0.31 5.34
C PRO A 37 -11.55 -0.22 5.03
N GLY A 38 -12.31 0.32 5.99
CA GLY A 38 -13.73 0.59 5.82
C GLY A 38 -14.04 1.80 4.92
N PRO A 39 -15.32 2.11 4.68
CA PRO A 39 -15.72 3.30 3.95
C PRO A 39 -15.23 4.56 4.65
N VAL A 40 -14.88 5.59 3.87
CA VAL A 40 -14.45 6.88 4.41
C VAL A 40 -15.64 7.54 5.13
N VAL A 41 -15.61 7.52 6.46
CA VAL A 41 -16.71 8.04 7.30
C VAL A 41 -16.65 9.57 7.46
N LYS A 42 -15.44 10.15 7.40
CA LYS A 42 -15.23 11.60 7.51
C LYS A 42 -14.06 12.02 6.62
N LYS A 43 -14.19 13.15 5.93
CA LYS A 43 -13.08 13.79 5.22
C LYS A 43 -12.09 14.37 6.23
N LEU A 44 -10.81 14.42 5.85
CA LEU A 44 -9.80 15.15 6.62
C LEU A 44 -10.23 16.63 6.73
N ASP A 45 -10.23 17.15 7.95
CA ASP A 45 -10.56 18.56 8.26
C ASP A 45 -9.32 19.48 8.22
N ARG A 46 -8.13 18.89 8.05
CA ARG A 46 -6.85 19.58 7.90
C ARG A 46 -5.86 18.71 7.14
N ASN A 47 -4.78 19.32 6.65
CA ASN A 47 -3.68 18.59 6.03
C ASN A 47 -2.97 17.71 7.06
N VAL A 48 -2.70 16.46 6.69
CA VAL A 48 -1.97 15.49 7.52
C VAL A 48 -0.73 15.04 6.75
N GLY A 49 0.41 15.01 7.43
CA GLY A 49 1.65 14.42 6.94
C GLY A 49 1.79 12.97 7.41
N LEU A 50 2.44 12.14 6.61
CA LEU A 50 2.67 10.72 6.88
C LEU A 50 4.17 10.44 6.81
N ILE A 51 4.66 9.48 7.59
CA ILE A 51 5.97 8.84 7.39
C ILE A 51 5.69 7.40 7.05
N SER A 52 6.15 6.93 5.89
CA SER A 52 5.94 5.56 5.42
C SER A 52 7.25 5.02 4.84
N PRO A 53 7.60 3.75 5.10
CA PRO A 53 8.76 3.09 4.51
C PRO A 53 8.63 2.95 2.99
N HIS A 54 9.76 2.84 2.30
CA HIS A 54 9.82 2.75 0.84
C HIS A 54 10.48 1.46 0.32
N ALA A 55 10.62 0.44 1.16
CA ALA A 55 11.16 -0.85 0.73
C ALA A 55 10.10 -1.61 -0.10
N GLY A 56 10.51 -2.74 -0.69
CA GLY A 56 9.58 -3.61 -1.40
C GLY A 56 8.43 -4.06 -0.49
N TYR A 57 7.25 -4.26 -1.05
CA TYR A 57 6.00 -4.52 -0.30
C TYR A 57 6.10 -5.78 0.56
N ILE A 58 6.90 -6.77 0.15
CA ILE A 58 7.17 -7.97 0.95
C ILE A 58 7.84 -7.65 2.30
N TYR A 59 8.63 -6.58 2.37
CA TYR A 59 9.39 -6.20 3.57
C TYR A 59 8.67 -5.14 4.39
N SER A 60 8.14 -4.11 3.74
CA SER A 60 7.58 -2.95 4.44
C SER A 60 6.11 -2.68 4.16
N GLY A 61 5.47 -3.42 3.25
CA GLY A 61 4.08 -3.21 2.87
C GLY A 61 3.11 -3.28 4.06
N PRO A 62 3.21 -4.28 4.96
CA PRO A 62 2.35 -4.35 6.14
C PRO A 62 2.47 -3.17 7.12
N VAL A 63 3.61 -2.47 7.13
CA VAL A 63 3.90 -1.38 8.07
C VAL A 63 3.67 0.00 7.43
N ALA A 64 3.46 0.04 6.11
CA ALA A 64 3.36 1.25 5.31
C ALA A 64 2.05 2.01 5.52
#